data_AF-A0A1T2KP61-F1
#
_entry.id   AF-A0A1T2KP61-F1
#
_cell.length_a   1.000
_cell.length_b   1.000
_cell.length_c   1.000
_cell.angle_alpha   90.00
_cell.angle_beta   90.00
_cell.angle_gamma   90.00
#
_symmetry.space_group_name_H-M   'P 1'
#
loop_
_entity.id
_entity.type
_entity.pdbx_description
1 polymer ?
#
loop_
_entity_poly.entity_id
_entity_poly.type
_entity_poly.pdbx_seq_one_letter_code
_entity_poly.pdbx_strand_id
1 'polypeptide(L)'
;MIKTRILDVLDVLDVLDVLDVLDVLDVLDVLDVLDVLDVLGERALLLPQHLNHALQANDQVKYYFTLLQETVNHAEQPEAPFSSLQYEREISGIAETALDQVVEASSKQVHGVYRIPQAGNLVASIEAGVSAMLEPIEAAYGHDAEPTAGFMHRFEKMREELPRVEDEQLEGSSICRMSSAKRGKKDSLHHAINELQGKVAGEVVDGASVYGIGKDDLPLIRSFMRGLNSTAPLKFDHPGLGTTATRSGKRLVIQNDIGTTDAHVLVVTVTGLTTVLTYTDIHIRRTQFFQSLFEPFAVDWEDTRSQRARGLEEGDAFYLCVGCYTATDAKDHEGYLQFLGSRIVFLIDWNRARKRLRNFIKMRDAIDKLKWAADHDYGHRGFIQMGAEHLVYEAIKNAGPVPIRYGERLDTVMGREAVISFLKYVLRVTAEGLLEDRSDRLIRDEIKAELLNHFHSTEQDLLSLAGDHAAMILEIAGVVREGL
;
A
#
# COMPACT_ATOMS: atom_id res chain seq x y z
N MET A 1 17.09 -35.41 -32.94
CA MET A 1 16.74 -35.37 -31.50
C MET A 1 17.07 -33.98 -30.98
N ILE A 2 16.19 -33.39 -30.15
CA ILE A 2 16.16 -31.99 -29.66
C ILE A 2 14.99 -31.22 -30.30
N LYS A 3 13.77 -31.62 -29.92
CA LYS A 3 12.53 -30.84 -30.12
C LYS A 3 11.44 -31.36 -29.19
N THR A 4 11.71 -31.45 -27.88
CA THR A 4 10.74 -32.03 -26.92
C THR A 4 10.94 -31.60 -25.45
N ARG A 5 11.39 -30.37 -25.15
CA ARG A 5 11.55 -29.94 -23.73
C ARG A 5 11.12 -28.50 -23.40
N ILE A 6 10.47 -27.78 -24.31
CA ILE A 6 9.94 -26.43 -24.03
C ILE A 6 8.43 -26.46 -23.72
N LEU A 7 7.71 -27.53 -24.07
CA LEU A 7 6.27 -27.65 -23.79
C LEU A 7 5.93 -28.05 -22.35
N ASP A 8 6.83 -28.72 -21.61
CA ASP A 8 6.51 -29.20 -20.26
C ASP A 8 6.68 -28.15 -19.15
N VAL A 9 7.32 -27.00 -19.42
CA VAL A 9 7.50 -25.94 -18.41
C VAL A 9 6.29 -25.00 -18.34
N LEU A 10 5.55 -24.85 -19.44
CA LEU A 10 4.33 -24.03 -19.48
C LEU A 10 3.14 -24.73 -18.79
N ASP A 11 3.05 -26.07 -18.88
CA ASP A 11 1.99 -26.83 -18.19
C ASP A 11 2.24 -26.93 -16.67
N VAL A 12 3.49 -26.87 -16.19
CA VAL A 12 3.79 -26.88 -14.74
C VAL A 12 3.46 -25.54 -14.08
N LEU A 13 3.52 -24.43 -14.81
CA LEU A 13 3.13 -23.10 -14.31
C LEU A 13 1.61 -22.95 -14.18
N ASP A 14 0.81 -23.66 -14.99
CA ASP A 14 -0.65 -23.71 -14.83
C ASP A 14 -1.08 -24.59 -13.64
N VAL A 15 -0.28 -25.59 -13.26
CA VAL A 15 -0.56 -26.46 -12.09
C VAL A 15 -0.22 -25.78 -10.76
N LEU A 16 0.76 -24.88 -10.72
CA LEU A 16 1.07 -24.09 -9.51
C LEU A 16 0.01 -23.01 -9.20
N ASP A 17 -0.77 -22.59 -10.19
CA ASP A 17 -1.90 -21.65 -10.03
C ASP A 17 -3.13 -22.30 -9.34
N VAL A 18 -3.13 -23.64 -9.15
CA VAL A 18 -4.18 -24.40 -8.44
C VAL A 18 -3.89 -24.48 -6.93
N LEU A 19 -2.66 -24.20 -6.49
CA LEU A 19 -2.26 -24.19 -5.08
C LEU A 19 -2.49 -22.83 -4.39
N ASP A 20 -3.20 -21.91 -5.05
CA ASP A 20 -3.66 -20.62 -4.53
C ASP A 20 -4.82 -20.78 -3.50
N VAL A 21 -4.82 -21.89 -2.77
CA VAL A 21 -5.75 -22.26 -1.67
C VAL A 21 -5.28 -21.67 -0.32
N LEU A 22 -4.15 -20.97 -0.30
CA LEU A 22 -3.60 -20.31 0.88
C LEU A 22 -4.05 -18.84 1.02
N ASP A 23 -5.31 -18.53 0.69
CA ASP A 23 -6.02 -17.26 0.97
C ASP A 23 -6.16 -16.96 2.49
N VAL A 24 -5.47 -17.72 3.36
CA VAL A 24 -5.34 -17.49 4.80
C VAL A 24 -3.97 -16.86 5.15
N LEU A 25 -3.03 -16.79 4.18
CA LEU A 25 -1.70 -16.19 4.37
C LEU A 25 -1.54 -14.80 3.75
N ASP A 26 -2.55 -14.24 3.08
CA ASP A 26 -2.60 -12.82 2.66
C ASP A 26 -2.63 -11.83 3.86
N VAL A 27 -2.46 -12.34 5.09
CA VAL A 27 -2.39 -11.59 6.37
C VAL A 27 -0.97 -11.58 6.95
N LEU A 28 0.02 -12.19 6.28
CA LEU A 28 1.42 -12.23 6.73
C LEU A 28 2.39 -11.59 5.72
N ASP A 29 2.02 -10.48 5.09
CA ASP A 29 2.99 -9.67 4.35
C ASP A 29 3.83 -8.86 5.36
N VAL A 30 4.99 -9.41 5.71
CA VAL A 30 6.05 -8.79 6.52
C VAL A 30 6.93 -7.93 5.60
N LEU A 31 6.35 -6.87 5.06
CA LEU A 31 7.10 -5.76 4.48
C LEU A 31 6.63 -4.54 5.22
N ASP A 32 7.47 -3.79 5.93
CA ASP A 32 7.02 -2.48 6.43
C ASP A 32 7.11 -1.47 5.27
N VAL A 33 6.09 -0.62 5.08
CA VAL A 33 6.15 0.52 4.15
C VAL A 33 7.40 1.36 4.43
N LEU A 34 7.82 1.42 5.69
CA LEU A 34 9.07 2.05 6.13
C LEU A 34 10.31 1.45 5.45
N ASP A 35 10.44 0.12 5.42
CA ASP A 35 11.58 -0.58 4.82
C ASP A 35 11.64 -0.37 3.30
N VAL A 36 10.48 -0.36 2.64
CA VAL A 36 10.40 -0.12 1.19
C VAL A 36 10.79 1.32 0.87
N LEU A 37 10.27 2.31 1.59
CA LEU A 37 10.60 3.72 1.38
C LEU A 37 12.06 4.04 1.68
N ASP A 38 12.68 3.36 2.66
CA ASP A 38 14.10 3.46 2.94
C ASP A 38 14.97 2.88 1.80
N VAL A 39 14.59 1.74 1.22
CA VAL A 39 15.25 1.18 0.04
C VAL A 39 15.15 2.12 -1.17
N LEU A 40 14.03 2.83 -1.30
CA LEU A 40 13.82 3.82 -2.36
C LEU A 40 14.58 5.15 -2.10
N GLY A 41 15.12 5.35 -0.90
CA GLY A 41 15.89 6.55 -0.53
C GLY A 41 15.03 7.79 -0.33
N GLU A 42 13.71 7.65 -0.14
CA GLU A 42 12.76 8.76 -0.04
C GLU A 42 12.36 9.05 1.41
N ARG A 43 13.37 9.13 2.29
CA ARG A 43 13.25 9.40 3.74
C ARG A 43 12.45 10.64 4.10
N ALA A 44 12.39 11.62 3.20
CA ALA A 44 11.61 12.84 3.40
C ALA A 44 10.11 12.55 3.56
N LEU A 45 9.58 11.50 2.89
CA LEU A 45 8.17 11.10 2.96
C LEU A 45 7.77 10.50 4.31
N LEU A 46 8.74 9.94 5.03
CA LEU A 46 8.56 9.27 6.32
C LEU A 46 8.43 10.25 7.49
N LEU A 47 8.63 11.55 7.25
CA LEU A 47 8.67 12.54 8.32
C LEU A 47 7.45 12.51 9.27
N PRO A 48 6.19 12.38 8.81
CA PRO A 48 5.04 12.29 9.71
C PRO A 48 5.05 11.03 10.59
N GLN A 49 5.48 9.89 10.04
CA GLN A 49 5.59 8.63 10.79
C GLN A 49 6.75 8.71 11.79
N HIS A 50 7.93 9.17 11.36
CA HIS A 50 9.06 9.42 12.27
C HIS A 50 8.70 10.44 13.36
N LEU A 51 7.87 11.45 13.07
CA LEU A 51 7.40 12.39 14.09
C LEU A 51 6.51 11.72 15.13
N ASN A 52 5.56 10.86 14.71
CA ASN A 52 4.72 10.12 15.64
C ASN A 52 5.54 9.15 16.50
N HIS A 53 6.46 8.40 15.87
CA HIS A 53 7.37 7.50 16.57
C HIS A 53 8.27 8.27 17.55
N ALA A 54 8.80 9.42 17.16
CA ALA A 54 9.63 10.26 18.02
C ALA A 54 8.85 10.83 19.21
N LEU A 55 7.58 11.22 19.03
CA LEU A 55 6.72 11.68 20.12
C LEU A 55 6.43 10.54 21.11
N GLN A 56 6.11 9.35 20.61
CA GLN A 56 5.92 8.17 21.44
C GLN A 56 7.20 7.78 22.18
N ALA A 57 8.34 7.76 21.49
CA ALA A 57 9.65 7.46 22.07
C ALA A 57 10.02 8.47 23.17
N ASN A 58 9.65 9.75 23.02
CA ASN A 58 9.84 10.77 24.04
C ASN A 58 9.10 10.44 25.33
N ASP A 59 7.84 10.02 25.22
CA ASP A 59 7.03 9.64 26.39
C ASP A 59 7.55 8.35 27.05
N GLN A 60 8.00 7.37 26.26
CA GLN A 60 8.67 6.17 26.75
C GLN A 60 9.98 6.48 27.48
N VAL A 61 10.83 7.35 26.92
CA VAL A 61 12.10 7.76 27.55
C VAL A 61 11.84 8.50 28.87
N LYS A 62 10.82 9.35 28.95
CA LYS A 62 10.41 9.98 30.22
C LYS A 62 9.99 8.94 31.25
N TYR A 63 9.24 7.93 30.84
CA TYR A 63 8.86 6.83 31.72
C TYR A 63 10.10 6.09 32.25
N TYR A 64 11.04 5.68 31.39
CA TYR A 64 12.25 4.99 31.82
C TYR A 64 13.12 5.82 32.78
N PHE A 65 13.25 7.13 32.55
CA PHE A 65 13.95 8.00 33.50
C PHE A 65 13.22 8.10 34.85
N THR A 66 11.89 8.19 34.82
CA THR A 66 11.07 8.25 36.03
C THR A 66 11.18 6.94 36.81
N LEU A 67 11.18 5.79 36.11
CA LEU A 67 11.38 4.48 36.69
C LEU A 67 12.75 4.37 37.38
N LEU A 68 13.83 4.77 36.71
CA LEU A 68 15.17 4.77 37.32
C LEU A 68 15.25 5.71 38.54
N GLN A 69 14.62 6.88 38.50
CA GLN A 69 14.58 7.78 39.66
C GLN A 69 13.80 7.18 40.83
N GLU A 70 12.66 6.54 40.56
CA GLU A 70 11.82 5.93 41.59
C GLU A 70 12.50 4.70 42.21
N THR A 71 13.24 3.91 41.42
CA THR A 71 14.04 2.80 41.94
C THR A 71 15.10 3.29 42.94
N VAL A 72 15.77 4.41 42.65
CA VAL A 72 16.75 5.02 43.57
C VAL A 72 16.06 5.53 44.83
N ASN A 73 14.92 6.23 44.69
CA ASN A 73 14.15 6.73 45.82
C ASN A 73 13.70 5.59 46.76
N HIS A 74 13.14 4.52 46.18
CA HIS A 74 12.70 3.35 46.94
C HIS A 74 13.87 2.62 47.60
N ALA A 75 14.98 2.41 46.88
CA ALA A 75 16.16 1.75 47.42
C ALA A 75 16.83 2.54 48.57
N GLU A 76 16.69 3.86 48.60
CA GLU A 76 17.11 4.71 49.73
C GLU A 76 16.12 4.66 50.91
N GLN A 77 14.84 4.41 50.66
CA GLN A 77 13.78 4.37 51.67
C GLN A 77 12.85 3.16 51.48
N PRO A 78 13.31 1.92 51.76
CA PRO A 78 12.55 0.71 51.43
C PRO A 78 11.21 0.58 52.16
N GLU A 79 11.08 1.20 53.33
CA GLU A 79 9.84 1.19 54.13
C GLU A 79 8.84 2.29 53.72
N ALA A 80 9.23 3.22 52.86
CA ALA A 80 8.32 4.27 52.38
C ALA A 80 7.37 3.71 51.30
N PRO A 81 6.12 4.20 51.23
CA PRO A 81 5.24 3.87 50.11
C PRO A 81 5.88 4.34 48.80
N PHE A 82 5.84 3.48 47.78
CA PHE A 82 6.39 3.75 46.45
C PHE A 82 5.29 3.62 45.38
N SER A 83 5.55 4.18 44.20
CA SER A 83 4.71 3.93 43.01
C SER A 83 5.34 2.87 42.13
N SER A 84 4.55 1.90 41.65
CA SER A 84 4.98 0.96 40.60
C SER A 84 5.09 1.60 39.22
N LEU A 85 4.57 2.82 39.06
CA LEU A 85 4.47 3.54 37.79
C LEU A 85 3.68 2.81 36.69
N GLN A 86 2.79 1.88 37.08
CA GLN A 86 2.00 1.09 36.14
C GLN A 86 1.14 1.99 35.22
N TYR A 87 0.51 3.02 35.79
CA TYR A 87 -0.34 3.93 35.03
C TYR A 87 0.46 4.73 33.99
N GLU A 88 1.66 5.20 34.37
CA GLU A 88 2.59 5.91 33.50
C GLU A 88 3.14 5.01 32.38
N ARG A 89 3.38 3.73 32.67
CA ARG A 89 3.77 2.72 31.67
C ARG A 89 2.68 2.56 30.60
N GLU A 90 1.43 2.41 31.02
CA GLU A 90 0.28 2.20 30.15
C GLU A 90 0.03 3.41 29.25
N ILE A 91 0.11 4.63 29.79
CA ILE A 91 -0.03 5.87 29.00
C ILE A 91 1.10 6.02 27.97
N SER A 92 2.31 5.57 28.32
CA SER A 92 3.47 5.61 27.42
C SER A 92 3.44 4.49 26.36
N GLY A 93 2.41 3.63 26.36
CA GLY A 93 2.21 2.57 25.38
C GLY A 93 3.21 1.41 25.50
N ILE A 94 3.81 1.20 26.67
CA ILE A 94 4.79 0.12 26.89
C ILE A 94 4.05 -1.14 27.35
N ALA A 95 4.14 -2.24 26.60
CA ALA A 95 3.44 -3.48 26.90
C ALA A 95 4.13 -4.36 27.98
N GLU A 96 5.39 -4.08 28.32
CA GLU A 96 6.20 -4.91 29.22
C GLU A 96 5.77 -4.77 30.68
N THR A 97 4.87 -5.64 31.13
CA THR A 97 4.35 -5.66 32.51
C THR A 97 5.40 -6.03 33.56
N ALA A 98 6.54 -6.61 33.17
CA ALA A 98 7.64 -6.90 34.08
C ALA A 98 8.22 -5.64 34.75
N LEU A 99 8.07 -4.48 34.09
CA LEU A 99 8.56 -3.19 34.60
C LEU A 99 7.83 -2.73 35.87
N ASP A 100 6.59 -3.19 36.09
CA ASP A 100 5.77 -2.83 37.24
C ASP A 100 6.37 -3.34 38.58
N GLN A 101 7.30 -4.31 38.51
CA GLN A 101 7.98 -4.89 39.67
C GLN A 101 9.38 -4.31 39.91
N VAL A 102 9.92 -3.52 38.97
CA VAL A 102 11.32 -3.08 38.99
C VAL A 102 11.61 -2.20 40.21
N VAL A 103 10.69 -1.31 40.59
CA VAL A 103 10.85 -0.44 41.77
C VAL A 103 10.98 -1.26 43.05
N GLU A 104 10.03 -2.17 43.30
CA GLU A 104 9.99 -3.02 44.50
C GLU A 104 11.21 -3.95 44.59
N ALA A 105 11.63 -4.51 43.46
CA ALA A 105 12.74 -5.46 43.41
C ALA A 105 14.13 -4.77 43.39
N SER A 106 14.18 -3.43 43.38
CA SER A 106 15.42 -2.67 43.40
C SER A 106 15.98 -2.53 44.82
N SER A 107 17.30 -2.59 44.96
CA SER A 107 17.97 -2.51 46.26
C SER A 107 19.26 -1.71 46.22
N LYS A 108 19.55 -1.01 47.31
CA LYS A 108 20.80 -0.27 47.48
C LYS A 108 21.94 -1.22 47.81
N GLN A 109 23.04 -1.08 47.07
CA GLN A 109 24.30 -1.77 47.30
C GLN A 109 25.31 -0.81 47.95
N VAL A 110 26.55 -1.27 48.15
CA VAL A 110 27.62 -0.48 48.76
C VAL A 110 28.05 0.67 47.82
N HIS A 111 28.52 1.79 48.37
CA HIS A 111 29.09 2.92 47.62
C HIS A 111 28.13 3.66 46.67
N GLY A 112 26.81 3.61 46.89
CA GLY A 112 25.84 4.35 46.06
C GLY A 112 25.56 3.70 44.71
N VAL A 113 25.83 2.39 44.62
CA VAL A 113 25.41 1.51 43.53
C VAL A 113 24.04 0.93 43.89
N TYR A 114 23.18 0.75 42.90
CA TYR A 114 21.87 0.14 43.03
C TYR A 114 21.80 -1.10 42.15
N ARG A 115 21.21 -2.17 42.67
CA ARG A 115 20.82 -3.32 41.87
C ARG A 115 19.39 -3.10 41.39
N ILE A 116 19.23 -2.97 40.08
CA ILE A 116 17.96 -2.65 39.42
C ILE A 116 17.68 -3.74 38.38
N PRO A 117 16.64 -4.56 38.55
CA PRO A 117 16.28 -5.58 37.57
C PRO A 117 16.13 -4.99 36.17
N GLN A 118 16.64 -5.70 35.16
CA GLN A 118 16.59 -5.25 33.77
C GLN A 118 17.31 -3.91 33.49
N ALA A 119 18.22 -3.46 34.36
CA ALA A 119 18.96 -2.20 34.18
C ALA A 119 19.62 -2.06 32.79
N GLY A 120 20.16 -3.15 32.23
CA GLY A 120 20.74 -3.15 30.89
C GLY A 120 19.70 -2.84 29.81
N ASN A 121 18.52 -3.45 29.89
CA ASN A 121 17.42 -3.20 28.96
C ASN A 121 16.91 -1.76 29.10
N LEU A 122 16.79 -1.23 30.32
CA LEU A 122 16.37 0.15 30.54
C LEU A 122 17.32 1.16 29.89
N VAL A 123 18.63 0.97 30.07
CA VAL A 123 19.65 1.84 29.45
C VAL A 123 19.61 1.72 27.93
N ALA A 124 19.48 0.51 27.38
CA ALA A 124 19.36 0.27 25.95
C ALA A 124 18.08 0.89 25.36
N SER A 125 16.94 0.80 26.05
CA SER A 125 15.68 1.40 25.62
C SER A 125 15.72 2.92 25.66
N ILE A 126 16.44 3.52 26.62
CA ILE A 126 16.69 4.98 26.64
C ILE A 126 17.52 5.38 25.42
N GLU A 127 18.60 4.66 25.11
CA GLU A 127 19.43 4.92 23.93
C GLU A 127 18.61 4.81 22.63
N ALA A 128 17.88 3.71 22.47
CA ALA A 128 17.02 3.48 21.31
C ALA A 128 15.94 4.55 21.17
N GLY A 129 15.29 4.95 22.28
CA GLY A 129 14.27 6.00 22.28
C GLY A 129 14.83 7.37 21.88
N VAL A 130 16.01 7.75 22.39
CA VAL A 130 16.66 9.00 21.96
C VAL A 130 17.13 8.94 20.51
N SER A 131 17.56 7.77 20.02
CA SER A 131 17.86 7.55 18.60
C SER A 131 16.63 7.74 17.72
N ALA A 132 15.50 7.13 18.07
CA ALA A 132 14.23 7.28 17.35
C ALA A 132 13.75 8.74 17.32
N MET A 133 14.01 9.50 18.38
CA MET A 133 13.72 10.94 18.44
C MET A 133 14.55 11.79 17.46
N LEU A 134 15.67 11.29 16.94
CA LEU A 134 16.53 12.00 15.96
C LEU A 134 16.08 11.78 14.52
N GLU A 135 15.43 10.65 14.22
CA GLU A 135 14.95 10.29 12.89
C GLU A 135 14.14 11.39 12.20
N PRO A 136 13.13 12.04 12.83
CA PRO A 136 12.38 13.10 12.16
C PRO A 136 13.22 14.36 11.89
N ILE A 137 14.28 14.61 12.67
CA ILE A 137 15.17 15.75 12.45
C ILE A 137 16.07 15.46 11.24
N GLU A 138 16.63 14.26 11.18
CA GLU A 138 17.41 13.80 10.03
C GLU A 138 16.57 13.75 8.75
N ALA A 139 15.32 13.26 8.83
CA ALA A 139 14.40 13.23 7.71
C ALA A 139 14.02 14.64 7.22
N ALA A 140 13.83 15.61 8.13
CA ALA A 140 13.42 16.96 7.78
C ALA A 140 14.56 17.83 7.21
N TYR A 141 15.77 17.70 7.77
CA TYR A 141 16.88 18.61 7.45
C TYR A 141 18.04 17.92 6.69
N GLY A 142 18.10 16.59 6.69
CA GLY A 142 19.22 15.80 6.18
C GLY A 142 20.30 15.56 7.24
N HIS A 143 21.09 14.49 7.05
CA HIS A 143 22.12 14.04 8.01
C HIS A 143 23.18 15.12 8.28
N ASP A 144 23.70 15.74 7.23
CA ASP A 144 24.82 16.69 7.31
C ASP A 144 24.40 18.14 7.60
N ALA A 145 23.10 18.42 7.77
CA ALA A 145 22.63 19.77 8.04
C ALA A 145 22.98 20.23 9.46
N GLU A 146 23.27 21.52 9.61
CA GLU A 146 23.70 22.12 10.89
C GLU A 146 22.78 21.77 12.08
N PRO A 147 21.42 21.78 11.95
CA PRO A 147 20.54 21.38 13.04
C PRO A 147 20.75 19.91 13.43
N THR A 148 20.80 19.00 12.45
CA THR A 148 20.94 17.55 12.65
C THR A 148 22.30 17.21 13.26
N ALA A 149 23.39 17.75 12.72
CA ALA A 149 24.75 17.51 13.21
C ALA A 149 24.91 17.93 14.68
N GLY A 150 24.28 19.03 15.08
CA GLY A 150 24.29 19.50 16.47
C GLY A 150 23.55 18.58 17.44
N PHE A 151 22.46 17.94 17.03
CA PHE A 151 21.76 16.94 17.83
C PHE A 151 22.49 15.59 17.84
N MET A 152 22.99 15.13 16.69
CA MET A 152 23.77 13.90 16.55
C MET A 152 25.02 13.92 17.44
N HIS A 153 25.79 15.01 17.42
CA HIS A 153 26.97 15.15 18.28
C HIS A 153 26.64 15.06 19.78
N ARG A 154 25.49 15.63 20.20
CA ARG A 154 25.02 15.49 21.59
C ARG A 154 24.62 14.07 21.92
N PHE A 155 24.00 13.36 20.99
CA PHE A 155 23.63 11.96 21.16
C PHE A 155 24.84 11.04 21.24
N GLU A 156 25.84 11.22 20.37
CA GLU A 156 27.10 10.47 20.44
C GLU A 156 27.80 10.67 21.78
N LYS A 157 27.88 11.92 22.24
CA LYS A 157 28.44 12.22 23.56
C LYS A 157 27.64 11.58 24.70
N MET A 158 26.30 11.60 24.62
CA MET A 158 25.45 10.91 25.59
C MET A 158 25.75 9.42 25.59
N ARG A 159 25.86 8.80 24.42
CA ARG A 159 26.14 7.36 24.25
C ARG A 159 27.50 6.97 24.82
N GLU A 160 28.53 7.79 24.64
CA GLU A 160 29.85 7.60 25.28
C GLU A 160 29.80 7.70 26.81
N GLU A 161 28.87 8.50 27.34
CA GLU A 161 28.68 8.72 28.79
C GLU A 161 27.68 7.73 29.43
N LEU A 162 26.98 6.90 28.64
CA LEU A 162 26.05 5.89 29.17
C LEU A 162 26.81 4.83 30.00
N PRO A 163 26.30 4.47 31.18
CA PRO A 163 26.95 3.49 32.02
C PRO A 163 26.88 2.10 31.38
N ARG A 164 27.99 1.36 31.43
CA ARG A 164 27.96 -0.07 31.17
C ARG A 164 27.30 -0.76 32.35
N VAL A 165 26.22 -1.47 32.10
CA VAL A 165 25.50 -2.23 33.11
C VAL A 165 26.11 -3.63 33.18
N GLU A 166 26.72 -3.96 34.31
CA GLU A 166 27.17 -5.31 34.64
C GLU A 166 26.36 -5.80 35.84
N ASP A 167 25.90 -7.05 35.80
CA ASP A 167 25.13 -7.70 36.89
C ASP A 167 23.93 -6.88 37.42
N GLU A 168 23.23 -6.17 36.53
CA GLU A 168 22.09 -5.31 36.87
C GLU A 168 22.42 -4.16 37.84
N GLN A 169 23.68 -3.72 37.85
CA GLN A 169 24.15 -2.65 38.74
C GLN A 169 24.31 -1.31 38.04
N LEU A 170 23.85 -0.25 38.69
CA LEU A 170 23.96 1.13 38.23
C LEU A 170 24.35 2.07 39.38
N GLU A 171 25.31 2.95 39.12
CA GLU A 171 25.64 4.03 40.06
C GLU A 171 24.55 5.11 40.06
N GLY A 172 24.13 5.55 41.26
CA GLY A 172 23.20 6.69 41.38
C GLY A 172 23.73 7.97 40.73
N SER A 173 25.05 8.15 40.72
CA SER A 173 25.71 9.26 40.02
C SER A 173 25.43 9.26 38.51
N SER A 174 25.33 8.08 37.91
CA SER A 174 25.05 7.87 36.48
C SER A 174 23.56 8.07 36.19
N ILE A 175 22.68 7.55 37.03
CA ILE A 175 21.22 7.78 36.93
C ILE A 175 20.89 9.28 37.03
N CYS A 176 21.50 9.98 37.99
CA CYS A 176 21.37 11.43 38.12
C CYS A 176 21.90 12.17 36.89
N ARG A 177 23.06 11.79 36.34
CA ARG A 177 23.61 12.42 35.12
C ARG A 177 22.69 12.23 33.92
N MET A 178 22.23 11.00 33.67
CA MET A 178 21.35 10.67 32.55
C MET A 178 19.99 11.39 32.65
N SER A 179 19.41 11.47 33.84
CA SER A 179 18.09 12.08 34.07
C SER A 179 18.14 13.59 34.33
N SER A 180 19.34 14.17 34.49
CA SER A 180 19.52 15.61 34.68
C SER A 180 19.24 16.40 33.40
N ALA A 181 17.97 16.75 33.18
CA ALA A 181 17.62 17.74 32.18
C ALA A 181 18.26 19.09 32.59
N LYS A 182 19.25 19.57 31.83
CA LYS A 182 19.70 20.97 31.91
C LYS A 182 18.55 21.87 31.46
N ARG A 183 17.60 22.14 32.37
CA ARG A 183 16.47 23.06 32.21
C ARG A 183 17.04 24.46 31.94
N GLY A 184 17.01 24.89 30.68
CA GLY A 184 17.46 26.24 30.34
C GLY A 184 17.76 26.56 28.87
N LYS A 185 17.75 25.59 27.94
CA LYS A 185 17.97 25.88 26.51
C LYS A 185 16.70 25.62 25.69
N LYS A 186 16.33 26.61 24.88
CA LYS A 186 15.27 26.55 23.86
C LYS A 186 15.52 25.47 22.78
N ASP A 187 16.71 24.86 22.76
CA ASP A 187 17.17 23.91 21.73
C ASP A 187 17.11 22.43 22.20
N SER A 188 16.11 22.05 22.99
CA SER A 188 15.94 20.63 23.39
C SER A 188 15.41 19.81 22.22
N LEU A 189 15.75 18.52 22.18
CA LEU A 189 15.31 17.59 21.13
C LEU A 189 13.76 17.54 21.04
N HIS A 190 13.11 17.49 22.21
CA HIS A 190 11.65 17.62 22.33
C HIS A 190 11.12 18.92 21.70
N HIS A 191 11.77 20.07 21.91
CA HIS A 191 11.32 21.33 21.30
C HIS A 191 11.45 21.32 19.77
N ALA A 192 12.55 20.76 19.24
CA ALA A 192 12.73 20.62 17.80
C ALA A 192 11.68 19.69 17.16
N ILE A 193 11.36 18.57 17.82
CA ILE A 193 10.29 17.66 17.39
C ILE A 193 8.93 18.35 17.41
N ASN A 194 8.60 19.08 18.47
CA ASN A 194 7.31 19.79 18.56
C ASN A 194 7.21 20.95 17.56
N GLU A 195 8.32 21.62 17.25
CA GLU A 195 8.37 22.63 16.20
C GLU A 195 8.14 22.01 14.81
N LEU A 196 8.77 20.86 14.54
CA LEU A 196 8.53 20.09 13.31
C LEU A 196 7.08 19.61 13.23
N GLN A 197 6.51 19.11 14.34
CA GLN A 197 5.11 18.74 14.43
C GLN A 197 4.20 19.91 14.06
N GLY A 198 4.48 21.12 14.57
CA GLY A 198 3.73 22.32 14.23
C GLY A 198 3.82 22.74 12.75
N LYS A 199 4.92 22.39 12.07
CA LYS A 199 5.11 22.64 10.63
C LYS A 199 4.42 21.60 9.74
N VAL A 200 4.31 20.35 10.20
CA VAL A 200 3.66 19.26 9.47
C VAL A 200 2.14 19.25 9.70
N ALA A 201 1.69 19.69 10.88
CA ALA A 201 0.27 19.75 11.23
C ALA A 201 -0.39 21.02 10.67
N GLY A 202 -0.82 21.01 9.40
CA GLY A 202 -1.79 22.03 8.99
C GLY A 202 -2.02 22.27 7.51
N GLU A 203 -1.14 21.82 6.62
CA GLU A 203 -1.32 22.09 5.20
C GLU A 203 -1.97 20.88 4.51
N VAL A 204 -3.22 21.07 4.07
CA VAL A 204 -3.95 20.12 3.25
C VAL A 204 -4.24 20.78 1.91
N VAL A 205 -3.88 20.11 0.82
CA VAL A 205 -4.15 20.56 -0.55
C VAL A 205 -5.01 19.50 -1.24
N ASP A 206 -6.29 19.83 -1.45
CA ASP A 206 -7.26 18.96 -2.13
C ASP A 206 -7.33 17.52 -1.56
N GLY A 207 -7.04 17.35 -0.27
CA GLY A 207 -7.02 16.07 0.44
C GLY A 207 -5.64 15.45 0.65
N ALA A 208 -4.57 15.99 0.04
CA ALA A 208 -3.20 15.58 0.31
C ALA A 208 -2.65 16.27 1.55
N SER A 209 -1.99 15.51 2.43
CA SER A 209 -1.17 16.05 3.52
C SER A 209 0.13 16.60 2.94
N VAL A 210 0.36 17.90 3.06
CA VAL A 210 1.55 18.53 2.50
C VAL A 210 2.41 19.17 3.58
N TYR A 211 3.73 19.16 3.38
CA TYR A 211 4.65 19.88 4.25
C TYR A 211 5.92 20.29 3.50
N GLY A 212 6.46 21.46 3.84
CA GLY A 212 7.71 21.95 3.25
C GLY A 212 7.63 22.30 1.76
N ILE A 213 6.42 22.46 1.20
CA ILE A 213 6.22 22.72 -0.23
C ILE A 213 6.43 24.20 -0.60
N GLY A 214 6.85 24.44 -1.84
CA GLY A 214 6.95 25.78 -2.42
C GLY A 214 5.67 26.19 -3.17
N LYS A 215 5.54 27.48 -3.51
CA LYS A 215 4.38 27.99 -4.29
C LYS A 215 4.25 27.32 -5.66
N ASP A 216 5.39 26.98 -6.26
CA ASP A 216 5.44 26.34 -7.59
C ASP A 216 5.02 24.85 -7.55
N ASP A 217 4.93 24.24 -6.37
CA ASP A 217 4.48 22.84 -6.21
C ASP A 217 2.95 22.73 -6.20
N LEU A 218 2.25 23.79 -5.79
CA LEU A 218 0.81 23.77 -5.62
C LEU A 218 0.04 23.36 -6.89
N PRO A 219 0.36 23.88 -8.10
CA PRO A 219 -0.33 23.44 -9.32
C PRO A 219 -0.14 21.95 -9.62
N LEU A 220 1.06 21.41 -9.36
CA LEU A 220 1.39 20.01 -9.61
C LEU A 220 0.64 19.07 -8.65
N ILE A 221 0.66 19.38 -7.35
CA ILE A 221 -0.06 18.63 -6.31
C ILE A 221 -1.57 18.66 -6.58
N ARG A 222 -2.13 19.84 -6.88
CA ARG A 222 -3.56 19.97 -7.21
C ARG A 222 -3.94 19.19 -8.46
N SER A 223 -3.08 19.14 -9.47
CA SER A 223 -3.34 18.38 -10.69
C SER A 223 -3.38 16.88 -10.42
N PHE A 224 -2.38 16.37 -9.69
CA PHE A 224 -2.38 14.98 -9.21
C PHE A 224 -3.65 14.66 -8.40
N MET A 225 -3.97 15.48 -7.41
CA MET A 225 -5.14 15.27 -6.54
C MET A 225 -6.46 15.40 -7.29
N ARG A 226 -6.57 16.29 -8.28
CA ARG A 226 -7.75 16.37 -9.15
C ARG A 226 -7.97 15.06 -9.90
N GLY A 227 -6.90 14.47 -10.42
CA GLY A 227 -6.92 13.15 -11.04
C GLY A 227 -7.41 12.09 -10.09
N LEU A 228 -6.74 11.97 -8.93
CA LEU A 228 -7.07 11.00 -7.90
C LEU A 228 -8.52 11.12 -7.43
N ASN A 229 -8.97 12.33 -7.10
CA ASN A 229 -10.30 12.59 -6.58
C ASN A 229 -11.41 12.35 -7.63
N SER A 230 -11.10 12.48 -8.92
CA SER A 230 -12.08 12.21 -9.98
C SER A 230 -12.49 10.74 -10.05
N THR A 231 -11.58 9.82 -9.69
CA THR A 231 -11.81 8.37 -9.72
C THR A 231 -11.88 7.76 -8.33
N ALA A 232 -11.55 8.50 -7.26
CA ALA A 232 -11.60 8.03 -5.88
C ALA A 232 -12.95 7.41 -5.47
N PRO A 233 -14.13 7.90 -5.91
CA PRO A 233 -15.41 7.26 -5.60
C PRO A 233 -15.51 5.79 -6.07
N LEU A 234 -14.76 5.40 -7.11
CA LEU A 234 -14.70 4.01 -7.61
C LEU A 234 -14.06 3.04 -6.62
N LYS A 235 -13.40 3.54 -5.57
CA LYS A 235 -12.90 2.70 -4.48
C LYS A 235 -14.00 2.30 -3.51
N PHE A 236 -15.18 2.91 -3.55
CA PHE A 236 -16.27 2.68 -2.58
C PHE A 236 -15.76 2.62 -1.12
N ASP A 237 -16.09 1.56 -0.39
CA ASP A 237 -15.75 1.38 1.02
C ASP A 237 -14.30 0.91 1.28
N HIS A 238 -13.44 0.82 0.26
CA HIS A 238 -12.04 0.42 0.47
C HIS A 238 -11.23 1.53 1.16
N PRO A 239 -10.43 1.22 2.20
CA PRO A 239 -9.46 2.16 2.75
C PRO A 239 -8.33 2.50 1.75
N GLY A 240 -7.55 3.54 1.99
CA GLY A 240 -6.44 3.95 1.13
C GLY A 240 -6.72 5.17 0.25
N LEU A 241 -5.81 5.41 -0.70
CA LEU A 241 -5.59 6.64 -1.47
C LEU A 241 -5.07 7.83 -0.66
N GLY A 242 -4.57 7.58 0.56
CA GLY A 242 -3.89 8.61 1.36
C GLY A 242 -2.72 9.19 0.58
N THR A 243 -2.64 10.51 0.47
CA THR A 243 -1.59 11.17 -0.31
C THR A 243 -0.77 12.10 0.57
N THR A 244 0.54 11.95 0.49
CA THR A 244 1.50 12.82 1.16
C THR A 244 2.37 13.51 0.13
N ALA A 245 2.58 14.82 0.22
CA ALA A 245 3.48 15.54 -0.67
C ALA A 245 4.46 16.42 0.09
N THR A 246 5.73 16.37 -0.30
CA THR A 246 6.80 17.15 0.33
C THR A 246 7.89 17.52 -0.66
N ARG A 247 8.69 18.53 -0.32
CA ARG A 247 9.84 18.93 -1.11
C ARG A 247 11.12 18.37 -0.48
N SER A 248 11.88 17.62 -1.27
CA SER A 248 13.22 17.14 -0.94
C SER A 248 14.25 17.85 -1.81
N GLY A 249 14.85 18.92 -1.28
CA GLY A 249 15.77 19.78 -2.01
C GLY A 249 15.09 20.46 -3.22
N LYS A 250 15.52 20.10 -4.44
CA LYS A 250 14.93 20.63 -5.69
C LYS A 250 13.73 19.83 -6.20
N ARG A 251 13.44 18.69 -5.58
CA ARG A 251 12.46 17.71 -6.05
C ARG A 251 11.18 17.82 -5.23
N LEU A 252 10.03 17.80 -5.89
CA LEU A 252 8.74 17.54 -5.25
C LEU A 252 8.54 16.03 -5.23
N VAL A 253 8.16 15.47 -4.08
CA VAL A 253 7.90 14.05 -3.90
C VAL A 253 6.46 13.89 -3.44
N ILE A 254 5.68 13.08 -4.15
CA ILE A 254 4.29 12.75 -3.84
C ILE A 254 4.22 11.24 -3.62
N GLN A 255 3.71 10.82 -2.48
CA GLN A 255 3.45 9.42 -2.16
C GLN A 255 1.96 9.18 -2.09
N ASN A 256 1.50 8.06 -2.63
CA ASN A 256 0.14 7.60 -2.48
C ASN A 256 0.13 6.20 -1.85
N ASP A 257 -0.70 6.04 -0.84
CA ASP A 257 -0.98 4.78 -0.17
C ASP A 257 -2.14 4.07 -0.90
N ILE A 258 -1.87 2.92 -1.50
CA ILE A 258 -2.81 2.19 -2.36
C ILE A 258 -3.67 1.19 -1.55
N GLY A 259 -3.44 0.99 -0.24
CA GLY A 259 -4.32 0.19 0.62
C GLY A 259 -3.64 -0.70 1.66
N THR A 260 -4.35 -1.71 2.15
CA THR A 260 -4.10 -2.44 3.41
C THR A 260 -2.89 -3.38 3.45
N THR A 261 -2.02 -3.35 2.44
CA THR A 261 -0.87 -4.25 2.33
C THR A 261 0.37 -3.42 2.05
N ASP A 262 1.36 -3.58 2.90
CA ASP A 262 2.51 -2.69 3.03
C ASP A 262 3.53 -2.79 1.87
N ALA A 263 3.31 -3.71 0.93
CA ALA A 263 4.17 -3.90 -0.24
C ALA A 263 3.88 -2.96 -1.44
N HIS A 264 2.80 -2.17 -1.38
CA HIS A 264 2.33 -1.33 -2.51
C HIS A 264 2.68 0.14 -2.33
N VAL A 265 3.95 0.47 -2.57
CA VAL A 265 4.45 1.83 -2.49
C VAL A 265 4.42 2.50 -3.86
N LEU A 266 3.73 3.63 -3.95
CA LEU A 266 3.75 4.51 -5.13
C LEU A 266 4.35 5.86 -4.74
N VAL A 267 5.47 6.20 -5.38
CA VAL A 267 6.17 7.48 -5.19
C VAL A 267 6.36 8.15 -6.54
N VAL A 268 5.98 9.42 -6.62
CA VAL A 268 6.12 10.30 -7.77
C VAL A 268 7.11 11.39 -7.42
N THR A 269 8.24 11.43 -8.10
CA THR A 269 9.26 12.46 -7.94
C THR A 269 9.23 13.41 -9.12
N VAL A 270 9.11 14.71 -8.87
CA VAL A 270 9.04 15.74 -9.88
C VAL A 270 10.24 16.68 -9.76
N THR A 271 10.99 16.84 -10.85
CA THR A 271 12.15 17.74 -10.95
C THR A 271 12.07 18.53 -12.25
N GLY A 272 11.79 19.83 -12.16
CA GLY A 272 11.53 20.64 -13.36
C GLY A 272 10.29 20.12 -14.09
N LEU A 273 10.42 19.78 -15.37
CA LEU A 273 9.35 19.20 -16.19
C LEU A 273 9.40 17.66 -16.27
N THR A 274 10.28 17.03 -15.49
CA THR A 274 10.45 15.57 -15.50
C THR A 274 9.77 14.98 -14.27
N THR A 275 8.95 13.95 -14.50
CA THR A 275 8.32 13.13 -13.46
C THR A 275 8.90 11.72 -13.53
N VAL A 276 9.36 11.22 -12.38
CA VAL A 276 9.77 9.84 -12.18
C VAL A 276 8.74 9.16 -11.29
N LEU A 277 8.06 8.15 -11.82
CA LEU A 277 7.12 7.30 -11.11
C LEU A 277 7.84 6.03 -10.67
N THR A 278 7.86 5.79 -9.37
CA THR A 278 8.39 4.60 -8.73
C THR A 278 7.24 3.82 -8.10
N TYR A 279 7.10 2.57 -8.49
CA TYR A 279 6.01 1.70 -8.04
C TYR A 279 6.55 0.32 -7.63
N THR A 280 6.14 -0.18 -6.47
CA THR A 280 6.47 -1.53 -5.99
C THR A 280 5.23 -2.43 -5.91
N ASP A 281 5.43 -3.72 -6.19
CA ASP A 281 4.36 -4.71 -6.17
C ASP A 281 4.93 -6.11 -5.92
N ILE A 282 4.18 -6.99 -5.25
CA ILE A 282 4.53 -8.42 -5.14
C ILE A 282 4.12 -9.23 -6.39
N HIS A 283 3.30 -8.65 -7.26
CA HIS A 283 2.77 -9.31 -8.47
C HIS A 283 3.16 -8.59 -9.76
N ILE A 284 4.10 -9.19 -10.51
CA ILE A 284 4.56 -8.71 -11.83
C ILE A 284 3.44 -8.37 -12.82
N ARG A 285 2.35 -9.15 -12.81
CA ARG A 285 1.21 -8.95 -13.72
C ARG A 285 0.45 -7.66 -13.43
N ARG A 286 0.34 -7.25 -12.16
CA ARG A 286 -0.28 -5.96 -11.79
C ARG A 286 0.65 -4.81 -12.11
N THR A 287 1.96 -4.99 -11.94
CA THR A 287 2.98 -4.03 -12.42
C THR A 287 2.87 -3.76 -13.92
N GLN A 288 2.81 -4.82 -14.73
CA GLN A 288 2.66 -4.70 -16.20
C GLN A 288 1.31 -4.08 -16.59
N PHE A 289 0.24 -4.44 -15.90
CA PHE A 289 -1.06 -3.81 -16.06
C PHE A 289 -0.96 -2.30 -15.79
N PHE A 290 -0.34 -1.89 -14.69
CA PHE A 290 -0.19 -0.48 -14.34
C PHE A 290 0.62 0.28 -15.39
N GLN A 291 1.75 -0.27 -15.86
CA GLN A 291 2.53 0.30 -16.96
C GLN A 291 1.69 0.51 -18.21
N SER A 292 0.85 -0.47 -18.58
CA SER A 292 0.00 -0.39 -19.78
C SER A 292 -1.07 0.72 -19.72
N LEU A 293 -1.43 1.21 -18.53
CA LEU A 293 -2.36 2.34 -18.41
C LEU A 293 -1.75 3.64 -18.92
N PHE A 294 -0.42 3.72 -19.00
CA PHE A 294 0.28 4.92 -19.45
C PHE A 294 0.65 4.91 -20.94
N GLU A 295 0.16 3.94 -21.74
CA GLU A 295 0.33 3.94 -23.21
C GLU A 295 0.01 5.29 -23.91
N PRO A 296 -0.98 6.10 -23.47
CA PRO A 296 -1.22 7.43 -24.07
C PRO A 296 -0.07 8.43 -23.86
N PHE A 297 0.81 8.16 -22.90
CA PHE A 297 1.99 8.95 -22.59
C PHE A 297 3.24 8.16 -23.01
N ALA A 298 4.20 8.81 -23.64
CA ALA A 298 5.48 8.20 -23.97
C ALA A 298 6.38 8.07 -22.72
N VAL A 299 5.90 7.37 -21.70
CA VAL A 299 6.66 7.07 -20.47
C VAL A 299 7.76 6.08 -20.82
N ASP A 300 8.99 6.43 -20.49
CA ASP A 300 10.15 5.56 -20.62
C ASP A 300 10.26 4.67 -19.38
N TRP A 301 10.05 3.36 -19.54
CA TRP A 301 10.05 2.41 -18.43
C TRP A 301 11.39 1.68 -18.36
N GLU A 302 12.00 1.66 -17.18
CA GLU A 302 13.12 0.78 -16.91
C GLU A 302 12.67 -0.69 -16.83
N ASP A 303 13.59 -1.62 -17.13
CA ASP A 303 13.35 -3.06 -16.92
C ASP A 303 12.88 -3.31 -15.49
N THR A 304 11.72 -3.96 -15.34
CA THR A 304 11.18 -4.30 -14.01
C THR A 304 12.15 -5.22 -13.28
N ARG A 305 12.73 -4.74 -12.19
CA ARG A 305 13.73 -5.49 -11.41
C ARG A 305 13.06 -6.19 -10.23
N SER A 306 13.38 -7.46 -10.03
CA SER A 306 13.09 -8.16 -8.78
C SER A 306 14.13 -7.74 -7.75
N GLN A 307 13.67 -7.17 -6.63
CA GLN A 307 14.54 -6.76 -5.52
C GLN A 307 14.15 -7.49 -4.23
N ARG A 308 15.14 -7.69 -3.36
CA ARG A 308 14.97 -8.20 -1.99
C ARG A 308 15.30 -7.07 -1.02
N ALA A 309 14.37 -6.71 -0.13
CA ALA A 309 14.64 -5.80 0.98
C ALA A 309 15.44 -6.53 2.09
N ARG A 310 16.21 -5.77 2.88
CA ARG A 310 16.89 -6.30 4.07
C ARG A 310 15.84 -6.52 5.17
N GLY A 311 15.70 -7.75 5.66
CA GLY A 311 14.70 -8.13 6.67
C GLY A 311 13.75 -9.23 6.21
N LEU A 312 13.74 -9.56 4.91
CA LEU A 312 12.90 -10.61 4.34
C LEU A 312 13.41 -12.01 4.71
N GLU A 313 12.48 -12.91 5.05
CA GLU A 313 12.76 -14.35 5.06
C GLU A 313 13.16 -14.82 3.64
N GLU A 314 13.78 -16.00 3.57
CA GLU A 314 14.31 -16.60 2.34
C GLU A 314 13.17 -16.89 1.32
N GLY A 315 12.73 -15.91 0.54
CA GLY A 315 11.69 -16.12 -0.47
C GLY A 315 11.03 -14.87 -1.05
N ASP A 316 10.90 -13.81 -0.26
CA ASP A 316 10.04 -12.69 -0.67
C ASP A 316 10.81 -11.71 -1.56
N ALA A 317 10.28 -11.48 -2.75
CA ALA A 317 10.86 -10.56 -3.72
C ALA A 317 9.75 -9.65 -4.24
N PHE A 318 9.98 -8.34 -4.24
CA PHE A 318 9.08 -7.37 -4.84
C PHE A 318 9.59 -6.95 -6.21
N TYR A 319 8.67 -6.52 -7.06
CA TYR A 319 8.92 -5.98 -8.38
C TYR A 319 8.94 -4.46 -8.30
N LEU A 320 10.10 -3.89 -8.62
CA LEU A 320 10.27 -2.45 -8.74
C LEU A 320 10.08 -2.02 -10.19
N CYS A 321 9.21 -1.03 -10.38
CA CYS A 321 8.92 -0.40 -11.65
C CYS A 321 9.26 1.09 -11.56
N VAL A 322 10.08 1.57 -12.50
CA VAL A 322 10.46 2.98 -12.60
C VAL A 322 10.11 3.48 -13.99
N GLY A 323 9.25 4.49 -14.06
CA GLY A 323 8.84 5.16 -15.30
C GLY A 323 9.24 6.62 -15.29
N CYS A 324 9.81 7.11 -16.39
CA CYS A 324 10.21 8.50 -16.56
C CYS A 324 9.36 9.17 -17.64
N TYR A 325 8.76 10.31 -17.30
CA TYR A 325 8.05 11.17 -18.23
C TYR A 325 8.67 12.56 -18.23
N THR A 326 8.98 13.11 -19.40
CA THR A 326 9.44 14.50 -19.53
C THR A 326 8.40 15.29 -20.30
N ALA A 327 7.74 16.22 -19.62
CA ALA A 327 6.73 17.07 -20.20
C ALA A 327 7.34 18.14 -21.11
N THR A 328 6.58 18.55 -22.12
CA THR A 328 6.94 19.60 -23.07
C THR A 328 6.77 21.00 -22.49
N ASP A 329 5.76 21.18 -21.64
CA ASP A 329 5.47 22.42 -20.92
C ASP A 329 4.73 22.13 -19.59
N ALA A 330 4.43 23.18 -18.82
CA ALA A 330 3.75 23.05 -17.53
C ALA A 330 2.33 22.47 -17.65
N LYS A 331 1.61 22.74 -18.73
CA LYS A 331 0.24 22.27 -18.93
C LYS A 331 0.22 20.77 -19.25
N ASP A 332 1.15 20.33 -20.09
CA ASP A 332 1.39 18.92 -20.37
C ASP A 332 1.78 18.15 -19.08
N HIS A 333 2.64 18.76 -18.26
CA HIS A 333 3.05 18.19 -16.98
C HIS A 333 1.89 18.02 -16.00
N GLU A 334 1.06 19.06 -15.84
CA GLU A 334 -0.18 19.00 -15.06
C GLU A 334 -1.14 17.93 -15.61
N GLY A 335 -1.26 17.82 -16.94
CA GLY A 335 -2.07 16.81 -17.61
C GLY A 335 -1.60 15.38 -17.32
N TYR A 336 -0.29 15.13 -17.35
CA TYR A 336 0.28 13.84 -16.98
C TYR A 336 0.04 13.50 -15.50
N LEU A 337 0.27 14.45 -14.59
CA LEU A 337 0.04 14.21 -13.15
C LEU A 337 -1.43 13.95 -12.84
N GLN A 338 -2.34 14.69 -13.48
CA GLN A 338 -3.77 14.44 -13.36
C GLN A 338 -4.14 13.05 -13.90
N PHE A 339 -3.62 12.65 -15.05
CA PHE A 339 -3.87 11.31 -15.57
C PHE A 339 -3.32 10.23 -14.64
N LEU A 340 -2.08 10.39 -14.15
CA LEU A 340 -1.43 9.47 -13.23
C LEU A 340 -2.29 9.27 -11.97
N GLY A 341 -2.72 10.36 -11.32
CA GLY A 341 -3.60 10.29 -10.15
C GLY A 341 -4.89 9.51 -10.41
N SER A 342 -5.51 9.71 -11.57
CA SER A 342 -6.77 9.02 -11.94
C SER A 342 -6.62 7.51 -12.17
N ARG A 343 -5.40 7.00 -12.39
CA ARG A 343 -5.19 5.56 -12.64
C ARG A 343 -4.98 4.74 -11.36
N ILE A 344 -4.67 5.37 -10.23
CA ILE A 344 -4.24 4.66 -9.01
C ILE A 344 -5.35 3.78 -8.42
N VAL A 345 -6.61 4.23 -8.45
CA VAL A 345 -7.74 3.47 -7.88
C VAL A 345 -7.90 2.09 -8.51
N PHE A 346 -7.46 1.91 -9.76
CA PHE A 346 -7.57 0.65 -10.49
C PHE A 346 -6.56 -0.42 -10.06
N LEU A 347 -5.67 -0.10 -9.11
CA LEU A 347 -4.78 -1.08 -8.47
C LEU A 347 -5.42 -1.75 -7.26
N ILE A 348 -6.41 -1.10 -6.63
CA ILE A 348 -7.12 -1.58 -5.46
C ILE A 348 -7.93 -2.82 -5.84
N ASP A 349 -7.81 -3.91 -5.09
CA ASP A 349 -8.53 -5.17 -5.34
C ASP A 349 -8.32 -5.76 -6.77
N TRP A 350 -7.32 -5.30 -7.54
CA TRP A 350 -7.13 -5.71 -8.93
C TRP A 350 -6.93 -7.22 -9.08
N ASN A 351 -6.12 -7.83 -8.21
CA ASN A 351 -5.90 -9.28 -8.23
C ASN A 351 -7.16 -10.05 -7.90
N ARG A 352 -7.94 -9.57 -6.93
CA ARG A 352 -9.24 -10.14 -6.57
C ARG A 352 -10.18 -10.10 -7.77
N ALA A 353 -10.33 -8.95 -8.44
CA ALA A 353 -11.15 -8.81 -9.64
C ALA A 353 -10.70 -9.75 -10.77
N ARG A 354 -9.39 -9.79 -11.05
CA ARG A 354 -8.80 -10.67 -12.07
C ARG A 354 -9.12 -12.14 -11.78
N LYS A 355 -8.90 -12.61 -10.56
CA LYS A 355 -9.19 -13.98 -10.14
C LYS A 355 -10.67 -14.32 -10.36
N ARG A 356 -11.59 -13.42 -9.99
CA ARG A 356 -13.05 -13.66 -10.18
C ARG A 356 -13.48 -13.66 -11.65
N LEU A 357 -12.90 -12.81 -12.50
CA LEU A 357 -13.18 -12.80 -13.94
C LEU A 357 -12.68 -14.07 -14.66
N ARG A 358 -11.59 -14.69 -14.19
CA ARG A 358 -11.03 -15.93 -14.76
C ARG A 358 -12.00 -17.11 -14.73
N ASN A 359 -13.02 -17.07 -13.88
CA ASN A 359 -14.08 -18.09 -13.87
C ASN A 359 -14.89 -18.12 -15.18
N PHE A 360 -14.91 -17.00 -15.94
CA PHE A 360 -15.72 -16.86 -17.15
C PHE A 360 -14.88 -16.75 -18.42
N ILE A 361 -13.70 -16.14 -18.34
CA ILE A 361 -12.84 -15.80 -19.50
C ILE A 361 -11.39 -16.20 -19.25
N LYS A 362 -10.60 -16.27 -20.33
CA LYS A 362 -9.18 -16.62 -20.22
C LYS A 362 -8.44 -15.52 -19.49
N MET A 363 -7.30 -15.86 -18.89
CA MET A 363 -6.53 -14.93 -18.09
C MET A 363 -6.15 -13.63 -18.82
N ARG A 364 -5.66 -13.74 -20.07
CA ARG A 364 -5.33 -12.58 -20.90
C ARG A 364 -6.54 -11.67 -21.11
N ASP A 365 -7.69 -12.27 -21.43
CA ASP A 365 -8.94 -11.52 -21.63
C ASP A 365 -9.37 -10.80 -20.35
N ALA A 366 -9.17 -11.41 -19.18
CA ALA A 366 -9.48 -10.77 -17.89
C ALA A 366 -8.64 -9.50 -17.66
N ILE A 367 -7.32 -9.57 -17.91
CA ILE A 367 -6.44 -8.39 -17.81
C ILE A 367 -6.85 -7.33 -18.83
N ASP A 368 -7.11 -7.72 -20.08
CA ASP A 368 -7.56 -6.80 -21.14
C ASP A 368 -8.93 -6.16 -20.81
N LYS A 369 -9.77 -6.80 -19.99
CA LYS A 369 -11.05 -6.24 -19.56
C LYS A 369 -10.88 -5.25 -18.40
N LEU A 370 -10.01 -5.57 -17.45
CA LEU A 370 -9.65 -4.62 -16.40
C LEU A 370 -8.97 -3.38 -16.98
N LYS A 371 -8.13 -3.54 -18.01
CA LYS A 371 -7.52 -2.41 -18.71
C LYS A 371 -8.58 -1.58 -19.41
N TRP A 372 -9.45 -2.21 -20.19
CA TRP A 372 -10.56 -1.52 -20.84
C TRP A 372 -11.43 -0.75 -19.84
N ALA A 373 -11.71 -1.34 -18.68
CA ALA A 373 -12.51 -0.69 -17.63
C ALA A 373 -11.78 0.53 -17.06
N ALA A 374 -10.48 0.42 -16.77
CA ALA A 374 -9.66 1.53 -16.32
C ALA A 374 -9.53 2.66 -17.37
N ASP A 375 -9.41 2.31 -18.65
CA ASP A 375 -9.35 3.28 -19.75
C ASP A 375 -10.66 4.08 -19.92
N HIS A 376 -11.78 3.59 -19.39
CA HIS A 376 -13.12 4.22 -19.46
C HIS A 376 -13.66 4.67 -18.10
N ASP A 377 -12.82 4.66 -17.06
CA ASP A 377 -13.20 5.01 -15.68
C ASP A 377 -14.32 4.14 -15.06
N TYR A 378 -14.41 2.87 -15.46
CA TYR A 378 -15.30 1.88 -14.86
C TYR A 378 -14.58 1.09 -13.77
N GLY A 379 -14.82 1.43 -12.51
CA GLY A 379 -14.19 0.79 -11.35
C GLY A 379 -14.58 -0.68 -11.19
N HIS A 380 -13.63 -1.60 -11.35
CA HIS A 380 -13.88 -3.04 -11.18
C HIS A 380 -14.28 -3.44 -9.75
N ARG A 381 -14.06 -2.58 -8.75
CA ARG A 381 -14.58 -2.80 -7.40
C ARG A 381 -16.11 -2.84 -7.37
N GLY A 382 -16.81 -2.18 -8.28
CA GLY A 382 -18.26 -2.23 -8.33
C GLY A 382 -18.76 -3.65 -8.60
N PHE A 383 -18.07 -4.37 -9.49
CA PHE A 383 -18.31 -5.79 -9.72
C PHE A 383 -18.05 -6.63 -8.46
N ILE A 384 -16.98 -6.34 -7.72
CA ILE A 384 -16.67 -7.04 -6.46
C ILE A 384 -17.75 -6.79 -5.40
N GLN A 385 -18.14 -5.53 -5.21
CA GLN A 385 -19.14 -5.10 -4.23
C GLN A 385 -20.51 -5.74 -4.50
N MET A 386 -20.85 -5.96 -5.77
CA MET A 386 -22.08 -6.64 -6.18
C MET A 386 -22.02 -8.17 -6.06
N GLY A 387 -20.93 -8.75 -5.55
CA GLY A 387 -20.76 -10.19 -5.32
C GLY A 387 -19.94 -10.93 -6.39
N ALA A 388 -19.28 -10.19 -7.28
CA ALA A 388 -18.37 -10.70 -8.30
C ALA A 388 -18.98 -11.87 -9.12
N GLU A 389 -18.36 -13.05 -9.11
CA GLU A 389 -18.83 -14.22 -9.85
C GLU A 389 -20.25 -14.64 -9.47
N HIS A 390 -20.68 -14.42 -8.23
CA HIS A 390 -22.03 -14.76 -7.77
C HIS A 390 -23.09 -13.95 -8.51
N LEU A 391 -22.80 -12.69 -8.85
CA LEU A 391 -23.68 -11.83 -9.64
C LEU A 391 -23.97 -12.45 -11.02
N VAL A 392 -22.92 -12.95 -11.67
CA VAL A 392 -23.02 -13.55 -13.00
C VAL A 392 -23.68 -14.93 -12.92
N TYR A 393 -23.32 -15.76 -11.93
CA TYR A 393 -23.96 -17.06 -11.73
C TYR A 393 -25.45 -16.94 -11.39
N GLU A 394 -25.85 -15.92 -10.62
CA GLU A 394 -27.24 -15.64 -10.34
C GLU A 394 -28.00 -15.24 -11.62
N ALA A 395 -27.41 -14.38 -12.45
CA ALA A 395 -27.99 -14.00 -13.74
C ALA A 395 -28.19 -15.24 -14.64
N ILE A 396 -27.20 -16.13 -14.70
CA ILE A 396 -27.27 -17.40 -15.45
C ILE A 396 -28.39 -18.29 -14.92
N LYS A 397 -28.43 -18.54 -13.59
CA LYS A 397 -29.42 -19.43 -12.97
C LYS A 397 -30.85 -18.94 -13.23
N ASN A 398 -31.05 -17.63 -13.24
CA ASN A 398 -32.36 -17.01 -13.39
C ASN A 398 -32.76 -16.75 -14.86
N ALA A 399 -31.86 -16.96 -15.82
CA ALA A 399 -32.08 -16.77 -17.26
C ALA A 399 -32.86 -17.92 -17.93
N GLY A 400 -33.31 -18.93 -17.18
CA GLY A 400 -34.06 -20.08 -17.72
C GLY A 400 -33.14 -21.26 -18.07
N PRO A 401 -33.59 -22.25 -18.86
CA PRO A 401 -32.81 -23.44 -19.20
C PRO A 401 -31.70 -23.09 -20.21
N VAL A 402 -30.72 -22.31 -19.76
CA VAL A 402 -29.46 -22.13 -20.49
C VAL A 402 -28.70 -23.46 -20.40
N PRO A 403 -28.20 -24.02 -21.51
CA PRO A 403 -27.52 -25.32 -21.52
C PRO A 403 -26.08 -25.20 -21.00
N ILE A 404 -25.86 -24.60 -19.84
CA ILE A 404 -24.53 -24.57 -19.20
C ILE A 404 -24.41 -25.83 -18.35
N ARG A 405 -23.51 -26.73 -18.74
CA ARG A 405 -23.15 -27.88 -17.91
C ARG A 405 -22.28 -27.41 -16.75
N TYR A 406 -22.39 -28.08 -15.61
CA TYR A 406 -21.61 -27.75 -14.42
C TYR A 406 -20.10 -27.82 -14.74
N GLY A 407 -19.40 -26.70 -14.61
CA GLY A 407 -17.96 -26.58 -14.90
C GLY A 407 -17.59 -26.06 -16.30
N GLU A 408 -18.56 -25.87 -17.21
CA GLU A 408 -18.28 -25.19 -18.50
C GLU A 408 -18.12 -23.68 -18.32
N ARG A 409 -17.10 -23.11 -18.97
CA ARG A 409 -16.80 -21.67 -18.92
C ARG A 409 -17.73 -20.91 -19.86
N LEU A 410 -18.18 -19.74 -19.44
CA LEU A 410 -19.18 -18.97 -20.19
C LEU A 410 -18.73 -18.68 -21.63
N ASP A 411 -17.43 -18.44 -21.86
CA ASP A 411 -16.85 -18.20 -23.19
C ASP A 411 -16.97 -19.38 -24.16
N THR A 412 -17.07 -20.61 -23.64
CA THR A 412 -17.29 -21.82 -24.44
C THR A 412 -18.75 -22.01 -24.84
N VAL A 413 -19.67 -21.39 -24.12
CA VAL A 413 -21.13 -21.57 -24.32
C VAL A 413 -21.69 -20.46 -25.21
N MET A 414 -21.31 -19.21 -24.97
CA MET A 414 -21.83 -18.05 -25.72
C MET A 414 -20.88 -17.56 -26.81
N GLY A 415 -19.68 -18.12 -26.89
CA GLY A 415 -18.60 -17.60 -27.70
C GLY A 415 -17.83 -16.45 -27.03
N ARG A 416 -16.54 -16.33 -27.35
CA ARG A 416 -15.61 -15.38 -26.72
C ARG A 416 -16.08 -13.93 -26.84
N GLU A 417 -16.56 -13.51 -28.00
CA GLU A 417 -16.93 -12.11 -28.25
C GLU A 417 -18.17 -11.69 -27.44
N ALA A 418 -19.21 -12.53 -27.40
CA ALA A 418 -20.42 -12.26 -26.64
C ALA A 418 -20.13 -12.15 -25.13
N VAL A 419 -19.32 -13.06 -24.57
CA VAL A 419 -18.94 -13.00 -23.15
C VAL A 419 -18.08 -11.78 -22.84
N ILE A 420 -17.16 -11.41 -23.72
CA ILE A 420 -16.35 -10.21 -23.57
C ILE A 420 -17.27 -8.97 -23.54
N SER A 421 -18.24 -8.88 -24.46
CA SER A 421 -19.21 -7.78 -24.49
C SER A 421 -20.04 -7.72 -23.21
N PHE A 422 -20.58 -8.86 -22.78
CA PHE A 422 -21.36 -8.97 -21.57
C PHE A 422 -20.57 -8.56 -20.31
N LEU A 423 -19.33 -9.03 -20.14
CA LEU A 423 -18.52 -8.69 -18.96
C LEU A 423 -18.11 -7.21 -18.95
N LYS A 424 -17.89 -6.59 -20.11
CA LYS A 424 -17.71 -5.14 -20.21
C LYS A 424 -18.97 -4.39 -19.75
N TYR A 425 -20.15 -4.86 -20.16
CA TYR A 425 -21.42 -4.31 -19.70
C TYR A 425 -21.56 -4.44 -18.18
N VAL A 426 -21.27 -5.61 -17.60
CA VAL A 426 -21.31 -5.82 -16.14
C VAL A 426 -20.39 -4.84 -15.41
N LEU A 427 -19.13 -4.70 -15.84
CA LEU A 427 -18.18 -3.78 -15.19
C LEU A 427 -18.67 -2.33 -15.23
N ARG A 428 -19.21 -1.89 -16.38
CA ARG A 428 -19.78 -0.55 -16.54
C ARG A 428 -20.99 -0.34 -15.62
N VAL A 429 -22.00 -1.21 -15.71
CA VAL A 429 -23.29 -1.05 -15.03
C VAL A 429 -23.18 -1.17 -13.52
N THR A 430 -22.24 -1.99 -13.03
CA THR A 430 -21.95 -2.08 -11.58
C THR A 430 -21.22 -0.83 -11.08
N ALA A 431 -20.26 -0.29 -11.84
CA ALA A 431 -19.57 0.95 -11.48
C ALA A 431 -20.53 2.15 -11.49
N GLU A 432 -21.21 2.41 -12.61
CA GLU A 432 -22.17 3.50 -12.76
C GLU A 432 -23.32 3.37 -11.77
N GLY A 433 -23.89 2.18 -11.64
CA GLY A 433 -25.07 1.99 -10.80
C GLY A 433 -24.82 2.21 -9.31
N LEU A 434 -23.64 1.82 -8.80
CA LEU A 434 -23.29 2.08 -7.42
C LEU A 434 -22.90 3.55 -7.20
N LEU A 435 -22.24 4.21 -8.17
CA LEU A 435 -21.95 5.65 -8.09
C LEU A 435 -23.23 6.51 -8.10
N GLU A 436 -24.26 6.06 -8.81
CA GLU A 436 -25.56 6.71 -8.90
C GLU A 436 -26.52 6.32 -7.75
N ASP A 437 -26.06 5.53 -6.77
CA ASP A 437 -26.87 5.03 -5.64
C ASP A 437 -28.15 4.29 -6.10
N ARG A 438 -28.08 3.59 -7.24
CA ARG A 438 -29.17 2.76 -7.74
C ARG A 438 -29.31 1.52 -6.87
N SER A 439 -30.53 1.06 -6.66
CA SER A 439 -30.78 -0.16 -5.87
C SER A 439 -30.09 -1.38 -6.50
N ASP A 440 -29.46 -2.23 -5.69
CA ASP A 440 -28.84 -3.48 -6.11
C ASP A 440 -29.72 -4.34 -7.01
N ARG A 441 -31.02 -4.39 -6.70
CA ARG A 441 -32.00 -5.17 -7.47
C ARG A 441 -32.09 -4.69 -8.92
N LEU A 442 -32.13 -3.38 -9.15
CA LEU A 442 -32.19 -2.80 -10.50
C LEU A 442 -30.95 -3.17 -11.31
N ILE A 443 -29.77 -3.05 -10.71
CA ILE A 443 -28.49 -3.42 -11.33
C ILE A 443 -28.49 -4.91 -11.71
N ARG A 444 -28.95 -5.78 -10.81
CA ARG A 444 -29.08 -7.24 -11.06
C ARG A 444 -30.06 -7.55 -12.19
N ASP A 445 -31.22 -6.88 -12.20
CA ASP A 445 -32.25 -7.07 -13.23
C ASP A 445 -31.73 -6.63 -14.61
N GLU A 446 -30.99 -5.52 -14.71
CA GLU A 446 -30.34 -5.06 -15.95
C GLU A 446 -29.29 -6.05 -16.48
N ILE A 447 -28.42 -6.56 -15.60
CA ILE A 447 -27.40 -7.55 -15.97
C ILE A 447 -28.06 -8.83 -16.48
N LYS A 448 -29.15 -9.26 -15.83
CA LYS A 448 -29.93 -10.42 -16.28
C LYS A 448 -30.54 -10.20 -17.66
N ALA A 449 -31.14 -9.04 -17.90
CA ALA A 449 -31.73 -8.71 -19.18
C ALA A 449 -30.68 -8.71 -20.31
N GLU A 450 -29.50 -8.15 -20.03
CA GLU A 450 -28.40 -8.14 -21.00
C GLU A 450 -27.89 -9.55 -21.33
N LEU A 451 -27.77 -10.42 -20.32
CA LEU A 451 -27.37 -11.81 -20.54
C LEU A 451 -28.36 -12.56 -21.45
N LEU A 452 -29.66 -12.35 -21.25
CA LEU A 452 -30.72 -12.95 -22.08
C LEU A 452 -30.67 -12.45 -23.52
N ASN A 453 -30.40 -11.17 -23.74
CA ASN A 453 -30.24 -10.60 -25.09
C ASN A 453 -29.11 -11.30 -25.85
N HIS A 454 -27.97 -11.53 -25.18
CA HIS A 454 -26.85 -12.25 -25.80
C HIS A 454 -27.20 -13.71 -26.16
N PHE A 455 -27.93 -14.43 -25.31
CA PHE A 455 -28.37 -15.80 -25.64
C PHE A 455 -29.33 -15.83 -26.83
N HIS A 456 -30.33 -14.94 -26.86
CA HIS A 456 -31.25 -14.86 -27.99
C HIS A 456 -30.54 -14.50 -29.30
N SER A 457 -29.59 -13.57 -29.28
CA SER A 457 -28.79 -13.24 -30.47
C SER A 457 -27.99 -14.43 -30.99
N THR A 458 -27.37 -15.20 -30.08
CA THR A 458 -26.58 -16.38 -30.45
C THR A 458 -27.46 -17.48 -31.06
N GLU A 459 -28.67 -17.70 -30.53
CA GLU A 459 -29.64 -18.64 -31.10
C GLU A 459 -30.11 -18.19 -32.49
N GLN A 460 -30.40 -16.89 -32.67
CA GLN A 460 -30.76 -16.32 -33.97
C GLN A 460 -29.63 -16.48 -35.00
N ASP A 461 -28.38 -16.25 -34.60
CA ASP A 461 -27.22 -16.44 -35.48
C ASP A 461 -27.06 -17.90 -35.92
N LEU A 462 -27.26 -18.86 -35.00
CA LEU A 462 -27.25 -20.29 -35.33
C LEU A 462 -28.38 -20.68 -36.27
N LEU A 463 -29.58 -20.14 -36.07
CA LEU A 463 -30.72 -20.39 -36.96
C LEU A 463 -30.50 -19.77 -38.35
N SER A 464 -29.90 -18.58 -38.42
CA SER A 464 -29.51 -17.96 -39.69
C SER A 464 -28.50 -18.82 -40.44
N LEU A 465 -27.44 -19.28 -39.76
CA LEU A 465 -26.43 -20.15 -40.35
C LEU A 465 -27.01 -21.48 -40.84
N ALA A 466 -27.93 -22.08 -40.08
CA ALA A 466 -28.64 -23.29 -40.49
C ALA A 466 -29.53 -23.04 -41.72
N GLY A 467 -30.18 -21.87 -41.78
CA GLY A 467 -30.95 -21.41 -42.94
C GLY A 467 -30.07 -21.27 -44.19
N ASP A 468 -28.91 -20.64 -44.08
CA ASP A 468 -27.95 -20.47 -45.17
C ASP A 468 -27.42 -21.81 -45.68
N HIS A 469 -27.11 -22.73 -44.77
CA HIS A 469 -26.73 -24.10 -45.11
C HIS A 469 -27.86 -24.84 -45.84
N ALA A 470 -29.10 -24.73 -45.37
CA ALA A 470 -30.25 -25.35 -46.02
C ALA A 470 -30.48 -24.77 -47.43
N ALA A 471 -30.31 -23.45 -47.59
CA ALA A 471 -30.37 -22.78 -48.90
C ALA A 471 -29.29 -23.29 -49.86
N MET A 472 -28.04 -23.38 -49.41
CA MET A 472 -26.94 -23.95 -50.21
C MET A 472 -27.21 -25.41 -50.61
N ILE A 473 -27.75 -26.23 -49.71
CA ILE A 473 -28.13 -27.63 -50.03
C ILE A 473 -29.21 -27.65 -51.11
N LEU A 474 -30.22 -26.79 -51.03
CA LEU A 474 -31.28 -26.69 -52.03
C LEU A 474 -30.76 -26.21 -53.39
N GLU A 475 -29.85 -25.23 -53.42
CA GLU A 475 -29.21 -24.77 -54.66
C GLU A 475 -28.39 -25.90 -55.31
N ILE A 476 -27.56 -26.60 -54.54
CA ILE A 476 -26.78 -27.74 -55.04
C ILE A 476 -27.70 -28.84 -55.57
N ALA A 477 -28.76 -29.18 -54.84
CA ALA A 477 -29.74 -30.18 -55.27
C ALA A 477 -30.48 -29.74 -56.55
N GLY A 478 -30.77 -28.44 -56.70
CA GLY A 478 -31.34 -27.85 -57.91
C GLY A 478 -30.42 -28.01 -59.12
N VAL A 479 -29.14 -27.63 -58.97
CA VAL A 479 -28.13 -27.78 -60.03
C VAL A 479 -27.96 -29.25 -60.46
N VAL A 480 -27.95 -30.19 -59.50
CA VAL A 480 -27.88 -31.63 -59.80
C VAL A 480 -29.12 -32.12 -60.55
N ARG A 481 -30.32 -31.65 -60.18
CA ARG A 481 -31.57 -32.02 -60.86
C ARG A 481 -31.64 -31.48 -62.27
N GLU A 482 -31.10 -30.29 -62.53
CA GLU A 482 -31.07 -29.70 -63.87
C GLU A 482 -29.99 -30.32 -64.78
N GLY A 483 -28.96 -30.95 -64.18
CA GLY A 483 -27.90 -31.65 -64.90
C GLY A 483 -28.16 -33.14 -65.19
N LEU A 484 -29.24 -33.72 -64.64
CA LEU A 484 -29.73 -35.08 -64.90
C LEU A 484 -30.91 -35.03 -65.89
#